data_AF-A0A672RA33-F1
#
_entry.id   AF-A0A672RA33-F1
#
_cell.length_a   1.000
_cell.length_b   1.000
_cell.length_c   1.000
_cell.angle_alpha   90.00
_cell.angle_beta   90.00
_cell.angle_gamma   90.00
#
_symmetry.space_group_name_H-M   'P 1'
#
loop_
_entity.id
_entity.type
_entity.pdbx_description
1 polymer ?
#
loop_
_entity_poly.entity_id
_entity_poly.type
_entity_poly.pdbx_seq_one_letter_code
_entity_poly.pdbx_strand_id
1 'polypeptide(L)'
;MLNVPCITDCVMAELEKLGMKFRVALRIEKDSRFDRLPCSHKGTYADDCLVQRVMQHKCYIVATVDRDLKRRIRKIPGVPIMYISNHRYSSSLC
;
A
#
# COMPACT_ATOMS: atom_id res chain seq x y z
N MET A 1 17.00 -9.95 2.80
CA MET A 1 15.95 -8.99 2.41
C MET A 1 14.94 -8.95 3.52
N LEU A 2 14.90 -7.87 4.30
CA LEU A 2 13.92 -7.76 5.38
C LEU A 2 12.55 -7.50 4.74
N ASN A 3 11.60 -8.42 4.95
CA ASN A 3 10.20 -8.27 4.56
C ASN A 3 9.52 -7.29 5.53
N VAL A 4 9.90 -6.01 5.48
CA VAL A 4 9.33 -4.97 6.34
C VAL A 4 8.09 -4.41 5.65
N PRO A 5 6.90 -4.45 6.28
CA PRO A 5 5.74 -3.76 5.74
C PRO A 5 5.96 -2.26 5.79
N CYS A 6 5.60 -1.56 4.72
CA CYS A 6 5.76 -0.13 4.61
C CYS A 6 4.41 0.56 4.43
N ILE A 7 4.26 1.75 5.02
CA ILE A 7 3.10 2.61 4.82
C ILE A 7 3.54 4.03 4.45
N THR A 8 2.92 4.58 3.41
CA THR A 8 3.18 5.95 2.97
C THR A 8 2.39 6.98 3.79
N ASP A 9 2.90 8.21 3.91
CA ASP A 9 2.22 9.28 4.64
C ASP A 9 0.80 9.55 4.13
N CYS A 10 0.60 9.46 2.81
CA CYS A 10 -0.72 9.70 2.21
C CYS A 10 -1.73 8.60 2.55
N VAL A 11 -1.32 7.32 2.62
CA VAL A 11 -2.18 6.22 3.07
C VAL A 11 -2.54 6.42 4.54
N MET A 12 -1.59 6.86 5.36
CA MET A 12 -1.86 7.17 6.76
C MET A 12 -2.90 8.28 6.91
N ALA A 13 -2.71 9.39 6.18
CA ALA A 13 -3.63 10.51 6.20
C ALA A 13 -5.03 10.13 5.70
N GLU A 14 -5.13 9.23 4.72
CA GLU A 14 -6.41 8.71 4.23
C GLU A 14 -7.10 7.82 5.27
N LEU A 15 -6.37 6.90 5.92
CA LEU A 15 -6.89 6.08 7.01
C LEU A 15 -7.38 6.91 8.20
N GLU A 16 -6.68 8.00 8.53
CA GLU A 16 -7.09 8.92 9.60
C GLU A 16 -8.40 9.64 9.27
N LYS A 17 -8.62 10.00 8.00
CA LYS A 17 -9.88 10.62 7.53
C LYS A 17 -11.08 9.68 7.58
N LEU A 18 -10.87 8.37 7.42
CA LEU A 18 -11.94 7.37 7.48
C LEU A 18 -12.48 7.15 8.91
N GLY A 19 -11.82 7.72 9.92
CA GLY A 19 -12.35 7.86 11.28
C GLY A 19 -12.50 6.54 12.04
N MET A 20 -13.55 6.46 12.88
CA MET A 20 -13.67 5.41 13.90
C MET A 20 -13.71 3.98 13.34
N LYS A 21 -14.21 3.80 12.11
CA LYS A 21 -14.32 2.49 11.45
C LYS A 21 -12.96 1.81 11.23
N PHE A 22 -11.88 2.58 11.14
CA PHE A 22 -10.53 2.09 10.87
C PHE A 22 -9.57 2.22 12.06
N ARG A 23 -10.09 2.43 13.28
CA ARG A 23 -9.27 2.58 14.50
C ARG A 23 -8.30 1.42 14.73
N VAL A 24 -8.73 0.18 14.46
CA VAL A 24 -7.86 -0.99 14.60
C VAL A 24 -6.71 -0.95 13.59
N ALA A 25 -7.00 -0.61 12.32
CA ALA A 25 -5.98 -0.45 11.29
C ALA A 25 -4.98 0.66 11.67
N LEU A 26 -5.46 1.81 12.13
CA LEU A 26 -4.61 2.92 12.60
C LEU A 26 -3.68 2.54 13.75
N ARG A 27 -4.08 1.61 14.63
CA ARG A 27 -3.24 1.11 15.72
C ARG A 27 -2.18 0.14 15.22
N ILE A 28 -2.53 -0.75 14.29
CA ILE A 28 -1.61 -1.72 13.69
C ILE A 28 -0.53 -0.99 12.87
N GLU A 29 -0.92 0.00 12.08
CA GLU A 29 -0.01 0.79 11.24
C GLU A 29 0.96 1.69 12.03
N LYS A 30 0.66 1.95 13.31
CA LYS A 30 1.55 2.71 14.22
C LYS A 30 2.54 1.80 14.96
N ASP A 31 2.51 0.50 14.70
CA ASP A 31 3.45 -0.47 15.25
C ASP A 31 4.86 -0.23 14.66
N SER A 32 5.90 -0.38 15.51
CA SER A 32 7.30 -0.14 15.12
C SER A 32 7.84 -1.11 14.06
N ARG A 33 7.08 -2.16 13.75
CA ARG A 33 7.37 -3.09 12.66
C ARG A 33 7.07 -2.52 11.27
N PHE A 34 6.37 -1.40 11.18
CA PHE A 34 6.06 -0.73 9.91
C PHE A 34 7.03 0.40 9.62
N ASP A 35 7.65 0.37 8.45
CA ASP A 35 8.47 1.47 7.96
C ASP A 35 7.58 2.57 7.38
N ARG A 36 7.83 3.80 7.82
CA ARG A 36 7.15 5.00 7.31
C ARG A 36 7.87 5.52 6.07
N LEU A 37 7.16 5.60 4.95
CA LEU A 37 7.68 6.11 3.70
C LEU A 37 7.18 7.54 3.46
N PRO A 38 8.06 8.56 3.51
CA PRO A 38 7.63 9.93 3.35
C PRO A 38 7.14 10.23 1.94
N CYS A 39 6.11 11.06 1.83
CA CYS A 39 5.55 11.53 0.55
C CYS A 39 5.93 12.98 0.28
N SER A 40 6.33 13.28 -0.96
CA SER A 40 6.71 14.64 -1.40
C SER A 40 5.67 15.31 -2.32
N HIS A 41 4.45 14.79 -2.37
CA HIS A 41 3.37 15.30 -3.23
C HIS A 41 2.30 16.04 -2.41
N LYS A 42 1.56 16.94 -3.07
CA LYS A 42 0.38 17.58 -2.48
C LYS A 42 -0.82 16.61 -2.50
N GLY A 43 -1.71 16.74 -1.52
CA GLY A 43 -2.92 15.90 -1.41
C GLY A 43 -2.67 14.52 -0.81
N THR A 44 -3.74 13.75 -0.63
CA THR A 44 -3.72 12.44 0.07
C THR A 44 -4.33 11.32 -0.78
N TYR A 45 -4.27 11.41 -2.11
CA TYR A 45 -4.79 10.34 -2.95
C TYR A 45 -3.77 9.22 -3.04
N ALA A 46 -3.94 8.18 -2.22
CA ALA A 46 -2.93 7.15 -2.01
C ALA A 46 -2.64 6.31 -3.26
N ASP A 47 -3.65 6.06 -4.08
CA ASP A 47 -3.52 5.23 -5.28
C ASP A 47 -2.48 5.79 -6.26
N ASP A 48 -2.50 7.11 -6.49
CA ASP A 48 -1.54 7.78 -7.37
C ASP A 48 -0.13 7.74 -6.80
N CYS A 49 0.00 7.97 -5.49
CA CYS A 49 1.28 7.88 -4.80
C CYS A 49 1.90 6.48 -4.93
N LEU A 50 1.11 5.43 -4.66
CA LEU A 50 1.57 4.05 -4.75
C LEU A 50 2.00 3.72 -6.17
N VAL A 51 1.19 4.06 -7.17
CA VAL A 51 1.51 3.82 -8.59
C VAL A 51 2.78 4.55 -9.01
N GLN A 52 2.93 5.83 -8.69
CA GLN A 52 4.15 6.59 -9.01
C GLN A 52 5.39 5.99 -8.33
N ARG A 53 5.27 5.65 -7.04
CA ARG A 53 6.37 5.07 -6.27
C ARG A 53 6.84 3.74 -6.85
N VAL A 54 5.92 2.82 -7.17
CA VAL A 54 6.31 1.51 -7.72
C VAL A 54 6.73 1.56 -9.19
N MET A 55 6.32 2.60 -9.92
CA MET A 55 6.81 2.87 -11.27
C MET A 55 8.26 3.34 -11.24
N GLN A 56 8.63 4.19 -10.28
CA GLN A 56 9.99 4.71 -10.10
C GLN A 56 10.92 3.68 -9.43
N HIS A 57 10.40 2.92 -8.47
CA HIS A 57 11.14 1.94 -7.67
C HIS A 57 10.44 0.58 -7.69
N LYS A 58 10.93 -0.33 -8.53
CA LYS A 58 10.37 -1.69 -8.70
C LYS A 58 10.81 -2.68 -7.62
N CYS A 59 11.11 -2.19 -6.42
CA CYS A 59 11.58 -2.98 -5.28
C CYS A 59 10.48 -3.24 -4.22
N TYR A 60 9.21 -2.99 -4.57
CA TYR A 60 8.07 -3.14 -3.68
C TYR A 60 7.09 -4.21 -4.17
N ILE A 61 6.45 -4.88 -3.20
CA ILE A 61 5.22 -5.65 -3.42
C ILE A 61 4.07 -4.76 -2.96
N VAL A 62 3.04 -4.59 -3.79
CA VAL A 62 1.87 -3.78 -3.39
C VAL A 62 0.81 -4.66 -2.76
N ALA A 63 0.49 -4.41 -1.49
CA ALA A 63 -0.60 -5.07 -0.77
C ALA A 63 -1.92 -4.29 -0.96
N THR A 64 -2.85 -4.80 -1.76
CA THR A 64 -4.16 -4.15 -1.94
C THR A 64 -5.26 -5.12 -2.37
N VAL A 65 -6.48 -4.90 -1.86
CA VAL A 65 -7.69 -5.59 -2.31
C VAL A 65 -8.50 -4.77 -3.32
N ASP A 66 -8.15 -3.50 -3.54
CA ASP A 66 -8.86 -2.59 -4.43
C ASP A 66 -8.74 -3.03 -5.91
N ARG A 67 -9.87 -3.09 -6.61
CA ARG A 67 -9.94 -3.62 -7.97
C ARG A 67 -9.30 -2.69 -8.99
N ASP A 68 -9.46 -1.38 -8.84
CA ASP A 68 -8.97 -0.38 -9.79
C ASP A 68 -7.47 -0.15 -9.60
N LEU A 69 -6.98 -0.08 -8.36
CA LEU A 69 -5.56 -0.03 -8.06
C LEU A 69 -4.83 -1.28 -8.58
N LYS A 70 -5.42 -2.48 -8.40
CA LYS A 70 -4.89 -3.71 -9.03
C LYS A 70 -4.82 -3.60 -10.55
N ARG A 71 -5.84 -3.06 -11.20
CA ARG A 71 -5.84 -2.87 -12.67
C ARG A 71 -4.73 -1.91 -13.12
N ARG A 72 -4.43 -0.88 -12.33
CA ARG A 72 -3.34 0.08 -12.59
C ARG A 72 -1.97 -0.56 -12.41
N ILE A 73 -1.73 -1.26 -11.30
CA ILE A 73 -0.42 -1.87 -10.99
C ILE A 73 -0.08 -3.02 -11.93
N ARG A 74 -1.07 -3.81 -12.39
CA ARG A 74 -0.85 -4.87 -13.39
C ARG A 74 -0.24 -4.38 -14.70
N LYS A 75 -0.35 -3.09 -15.01
CA LYS A 75 0.28 -2.49 -16.20
C LYS A 75 1.77 -2.21 -16.00
N ILE A 76 2.29 -2.31 -14.77
CA ILE A 76 3.69 -2.02 -14.43
C ILE A 76 4.44 -3.37 -14.32
N PRO A 77 5.34 -3.70 -15.26
CA PRO A 77 6.07 -4.96 -15.23
C PRO A 77 7.09 -4.99 -14.09
N GLY A 78 7.16 -6.12 -13.39
CA GLY A 78 8.08 -6.37 -12.27
C GLY A 78 7.57 -5.92 -10.90
N VAL A 79 6.29 -5.58 -10.77
CA VAL A 79 5.67 -5.22 -9.48
C VAL A 79 4.64 -6.28 -9.08
N PRO A 80 4.95 -7.13 -8.08
CA PRO A 80 4.00 -8.12 -7.57
C PRO A 80 2.86 -7.47 -6.78
N ILE A 81 1.69 -8.11 -6.79
CA ILE A 81 0.51 -7.68 -6.03
C ILE A 81 0.19 -8.76 -4.98
N MET A 82 0.09 -8.36 -3.72
CA MET A 82 -0.40 -9.18 -2.61
C MET A 82 -1.83 -8.77 -2.25
N TYR A 83 -2.72 -9.73 -2.06
CA TYR A 83 -4.11 -9.49 -1.66
C TYR A 83 -4.63 -10.61 -0.76
N ILE A 84 -5.67 -10.31 0.03
CA ILE A 84 -6.33 -11.30 0.88
C ILE A 84 -7.42 -12.01 0.07
N SER A 85 -7.41 -13.34 0.09
CA SER A 85 -8.46 -14.19 -0.49
C SER A 85 -8.61 -15.45 0.36
N ASN A 86 -9.84 -15.89 0.65
CA ASN A 86 -10.12 -17.08 1.46
C ASN A 86 -9.32 -17.15 2.78
N HIS A 87 -9.24 -16.02 3.50
CA HIS A 87 -8.46 -15.88 4.75
C HIS A 87 -6.96 -16.17 4.62
N ARG A 88 -6.40 -16.14 3.41
CA ARG A 88 -4.98 -16.34 3.13
C ARG A 88 -4.41 -15.17 2.32
N TYR A 89 -3.14 -14.87 2.53
CA TYR A 89 -2.40 -13.99 1.65
C TYR A 89 -2.13 -14.71 0.33
N SER A 90 -2.61 -14.14 -0.76
CA SER A 90 -2.33 -14.60 -2.11
C SER A 90 -1.47 -13.56 -2.80
N SER A 91 -0.43 -14.00 -3.51
CA SER A 91 0.40 -13.14 -4.35
C SER A 91 0.17 -13.49 -5.81
N SER A 92 -0.06 -12.49 -6.65
CA SER A 92 0.02 -12.64 -8.11
C SER A 92 1.25 -11.90 -8.61
N LEU A 93 2.16 -12.62 -9.27
CA LEU A 93 3.09 -11.97 -10.19
C LEU A 93 2.32 -11.60 -11.45
N CYS A 94 2.50 -10.35 -11.88
CA CYS A 94 2.09 -9.92 -13.21
C CYS A 94 3.17 -10.33 -14.21
#